data_AF-A0A962MDB2-F1
#
_entry.id   AF-A0A962MDB2-F1
#
_cell.length_a   1.000
_cell.length_b   1.000
_cell.length_c   1.000
_cell.angle_alpha   90.00
_cell.angle_beta   90.00
_cell.angle_gamma   90.00
#
_symmetry.space_group_name_H-M   'P 1'
#
loop_
_entity.id
_entity.type
_entity.pdbx_description
1 polymer ?
#
loop_
_entity_poly.entity_id
_entity_poly.type
_entity_poly.pdbx_seq_one_letter_code
_entity_poly.pdbx_strand_id
1 'polypeptide(L)'
;MAAWRRTDHVGASSDFMAAKLGNAGIRDYAHPHDPSDFGRCLTLLEAAPELREKLPQMAQESKQWAALVAHWSELEALWAEESPTGKAPKLYAKMQELLHRQ
;
A
#
# COMPACT_ATOMS: atom_id res chain seq x y z
N MET A 1 -14.32 9.17 -11.37
CA MET A 1 -14.32 8.10 -10.35
C MET A 1 -14.88 6.74 -10.82
N ALA A 2 -15.08 6.49 -12.12
CA ALA A 2 -15.75 5.27 -12.61
C ALA A 2 -14.89 4.32 -13.46
N ALA A 3 -13.62 4.67 -13.74
CA ALA A 3 -12.78 3.88 -14.64
C ALA A 3 -11.98 2.75 -13.94
N TRP A 4 -11.75 2.84 -12.63
CA TRP A 4 -10.83 1.91 -11.96
C TRP A 4 -11.50 0.65 -11.37
N ARG A 5 -12.83 0.69 -11.19
CA ARG A 5 -13.58 -0.33 -10.44
C ARG A 5 -13.91 -1.60 -11.23
N ARG A 6 -13.23 -1.86 -12.36
CA ARG A 6 -13.66 -2.87 -13.35
C ARG A 6 -12.56 -3.78 -13.89
N THR A 7 -11.43 -3.88 -13.20
CA THR A 7 -10.41 -4.88 -13.55
C THR A 7 -10.24 -5.86 -12.40
N ASP A 8 -10.15 -7.14 -12.73
CA ASP A 8 -10.14 -8.32 -11.86
C ASP A 8 -8.83 -8.47 -11.07
N HIS A 9 -8.23 -7.34 -10.65
CA HIS A 9 -6.88 -7.24 -10.06
C HIS A 9 -6.81 -6.35 -8.81
N VAL A 10 -7.94 -5.99 -8.21
CA VAL A 10 -7.97 -5.23 -6.95
C VAL A 10 -7.73 -6.17 -5.76
N GLY A 11 -6.48 -6.25 -5.31
CA GLY A 11 -6.15 -6.88 -4.04
C GLY A 11 -6.77 -6.10 -2.87
N ALA A 12 -7.21 -6.81 -1.82
CA ALA A 12 -7.96 -6.27 -0.69
C ALA A 12 -7.32 -5.01 -0.03
N SER A 13 -5.99 -4.93 -0.04
CA SER A 13 -5.19 -3.80 0.46
C SER A 13 -5.43 -2.49 -0.32
N SER A 14 -5.37 -2.54 -1.65
CA SER A 14 -5.65 -1.40 -2.54
C SER A 14 -7.10 -0.93 -2.48
N ASP A 15 -8.00 -1.90 -2.30
CA ASP A 15 -9.44 -1.65 -2.19
C ASP A 15 -9.79 -1.00 -0.83
N PHE A 16 -9.11 -1.37 0.25
CA PHE A 16 -9.24 -0.73 1.56
C PHE A 16 -8.71 0.72 1.53
N MET A 17 -7.54 0.96 0.95
CA MET A 17 -6.97 2.31 0.80
C MET A 17 -7.90 3.22 -0.01
N ALA A 18 -8.46 2.73 -1.12
CA ALA A 18 -9.43 3.48 -1.92
C ALA A 18 -10.73 3.79 -1.15
N ALA A 19 -11.20 2.87 -0.31
CA ALA A 19 -12.39 3.08 0.51
C ALA A 19 -12.19 4.16 1.58
N LYS A 20 -11.06 4.09 2.31
CA LYS A 20 -10.72 5.05 3.37
C LYS A 20 -10.44 6.44 2.83
N LEU A 21 -9.69 6.53 1.73
CA LEU A 21 -9.28 7.82 1.18
C LEU A 21 -10.33 8.44 0.26
N GLY A 22 -11.20 7.63 -0.35
CA GLY A 22 -12.28 8.03 -1.25
C GLY A 22 -13.67 8.10 -0.60
N ASN A 23 -13.78 7.91 0.72
CA ASN A 23 -15.04 7.93 1.48
C ASN A 23 -16.07 6.88 0.99
N ALA A 24 -15.60 5.74 0.50
CA ALA A 24 -16.42 4.67 -0.08
C ALA A 24 -16.56 3.49 0.89
N GLY A 25 -17.44 3.63 1.88
CA GLY A 25 -17.92 2.55 2.76
C GLY A 25 -16.87 1.94 3.71
N ILE A 26 -17.36 1.09 4.63
CA ILE A 26 -16.51 0.32 5.56
C ILE A 26 -16.07 -0.95 4.83
N ARG A 27 -14.76 -1.19 4.77
CA ARG A 27 -14.15 -2.44 4.30
C ARG A 27 -13.35 -3.07 5.44
N ASP A 28 -13.18 -4.38 5.37
CA ASP A 28 -12.33 -5.11 6.31
C ASP A 28 -10.92 -4.54 6.32
N TYR A 29 -10.38 -4.40 7.52
CA TYR A 29 -9.05 -3.84 7.76
C TYR A 29 -7.99 -4.61 6.97
N ALA A 30 -7.29 -3.93 6.06
CA ALA A 30 -6.22 -4.52 5.24
C ALA A 30 -5.00 -3.59 5.18
N HIS A 31 -3.81 -4.18 5.19
CA HIS A 31 -2.54 -3.49 4.97
C HIS A 31 -1.69 -4.30 3.98
N PRO A 32 -0.66 -3.70 3.35
CA PRO A 32 0.25 -4.44 2.50
C PRO A 32 0.99 -5.53 3.27
N HIS A 33 0.78 -6.79 2.89
CA HIS A 33 1.46 -7.93 3.52
C HIS A 33 2.71 -8.35 2.74
N ASP A 34 2.71 -8.11 1.43
CA ASP A 34 3.79 -8.48 0.52
C ASP A 34 4.10 -7.36 -0.50
N PRO A 35 5.22 -7.48 -1.24
CA PRO A 35 5.57 -6.55 -2.31
C PRO A 35 4.48 -6.32 -3.35
N SER A 36 3.68 -7.33 -3.67
CA SER A 36 2.62 -7.20 -4.68
C SER A 36 1.48 -6.32 -4.15
N ASP A 37 1.11 -6.46 -2.88
CA ASP A 37 0.20 -5.54 -2.20
C ASP A 37 0.74 -4.12 -2.17
N PHE A 38 2.02 -3.95 -1.83
CA PHE A 38 2.65 -2.64 -1.78
C PHE A 38 2.68 -1.97 -3.14
N GLY A 39 3.02 -2.72 -4.20
CA GLY A 39 2.95 -2.26 -5.58
C GLY A 39 1.56 -1.78 -5.99
N ARG A 40 0.49 -2.49 -5.60
CA ARG A 40 -0.89 -2.05 -5.84
C ARG A 40 -1.22 -0.72 -5.12
N CYS A 41 -0.72 -0.52 -3.90
CA CYS A 41 -0.84 0.76 -3.20
C CYS A 41 -0.09 1.89 -3.93
N LEU A 42 1.10 1.63 -4.45
CA LEU A 42 1.84 2.62 -5.23
C LEU A 42 1.10 3.01 -6.51
N THR A 43 0.59 2.03 -7.27
CA THR A 43 -0.21 2.30 -8.49
C THR A 43 -1.44 3.16 -8.19
N LEU A 44 -2.08 2.99 -7.02
CA LEU A 44 -3.17 3.86 -6.58
C LEU A 44 -2.68 5.29 -6.36
N LEU A 45 -1.57 5.48 -5.63
CA LEU A 45 -1.03 6.82 -5.34
C LEU A 45 -0.51 7.52 -6.60
N GLU A 46 -0.02 6.78 -7.59
CA GLU A 46 0.37 7.30 -8.91
C GLU A 46 -0.86 7.75 -9.72
N ALA A 47 -1.95 6.96 -9.68
CA ALA A 47 -3.18 7.26 -10.38
C ALA A 47 -4.00 8.39 -9.71
N ALA A 48 -3.82 8.59 -8.41
CA ALA A 48 -4.48 9.61 -7.61
C ALA A 48 -3.49 10.32 -6.66
N PRO A 49 -2.66 11.25 -7.18
CA PRO A 49 -1.64 11.95 -6.40
C PRO A 49 -2.19 12.69 -5.17
N GLU A 50 -3.46 13.11 -5.20
CA GLU A 50 -4.16 13.74 -4.07
C GLU A 50 -4.29 12.81 -2.85
N LEU A 51 -4.16 11.50 -3.04
CA LEU A 51 -4.16 10.51 -1.97
C LEU A 51 -2.80 10.40 -1.30
N ARG A 52 -1.72 10.75 -2.00
CA ARG A 52 -0.36 10.72 -1.48
C ARG A 52 -0.17 11.74 -0.36
N GLU A 53 -0.81 12.90 -0.47
CA GLU A 53 -0.85 13.90 0.60
C GLU A 53 -1.58 13.40 1.85
N LYS A 54 -2.52 12.46 1.68
CA LYS A 54 -3.31 11.86 2.77
C LYS A 54 -2.68 10.58 3.32
N LEU A 55 -1.59 10.08 2.74
CA LEU A 55 -0.90 8.87 3.20
C LEU A 55 -0.55 8.88 4.71
N PRO A 56 -0.16 10.01 5.33
CA PRO A 56 0.07 10.06 6.78
C PRO A 56 -1.16 9.68 7.63
N GLN A 57 -2.37 9.82 7.10
CA GLN A 57 -3.61 9.42 7.79
C GLN A 57 -3.70 7.90 7.96
N MET A 58 -3.11 7.12 7.04
CA MET A 58 -3.08 5.66 7.15
C MET A 58 -2.34 5.20 8.41
N ALA A 59 -1.34 5.97 8.89
CA ALA A 59 -0.63 5.64 10.13
C ALA A 59 -1.54 5.58 11.37
N GLN A 60 -2.74 6.17 11.31
CA GLN A 60 -3.71 6.14 12.40
C GLN A 60 -4.63 4.93 12.35
N GLU A 61 -4.69 4.22 11.21
CA GLU A 61 -5.57 3.06 11.03
C GLU A 61 -5.06 1.83 11.78
N SER A 62 -3.74 1.71 11.99
CA SER A 62 -3.14 0.64 12.80
C SER A 62 -1.65 0.83 13.04
N LYS A 63 -1.10 -0.02 13.91
CA LYS A 63 0.34 -0.13 14.12
C LYS A 63 1.10 -0.61 12.88
N GLN A 64 0.53 -1.53 12.08
CA GLN A 64 1.14 -1.99 10.82
C GLN A 64 1.26 -0.84 9.82
N TRP A 65 0.17 -0.08 9.63
CA TRP A 65 0.19 1.08 8.75
C TRP A 65 1.13 2.17 9.27
N ALA A 66 1.18 2.40 10.59
CA ALA A 66 2.13 3.33 11.18
C ALA A 66 3.58 2.95 10.84
N ALA A 67 3.93 1.67 10.96
CA ALA A 67 5.26 1.18 10.62
C ALA A 67 5.56 1.31 9.11
N LEU A 68 4.60 0.95 8.25
CA LEU A 68 4.78 1.06 6.79
C LEU A 68 4.89 2.52 6.32
N VAL A 69 4.06 3.42 6.84
CA VAL A 69 4.09 4.85 6.48
C VAL A 69 5.38 5.51 6.97
N ALA A 70 5.86 5.17 8.17
CA ALA A 70 7.12 5.69 8.68
C ALA A 70 8.34 5.33 7.82
N HIS A 71 8.26 4.18 7.12
CA HIS A 71 9.31 3.68 6.22
C HIS A 71 8.95 3.77 4.74
N TRP A 72 7.92 4.55 4.38
CA TRP A 72 7.33 4.51 3.04
C TRP A 72 8.34 4.78 1.93
N SER A 73 9.18 5.82 2.08
CA SER A 73 10.19 6.18 1.09
C SER A 73 11.25 5.09 0.89
N GLU A 74 11.59 4.35 1.95
CA GLU A 74 12.53 3.22 1.88
C GLU A 74 11.90 2.05 1.12
N LEU A 75 10.64 1.74 1.41
CA LEU A 75 9.88 0.70 0.72
C LEU A 75 9.68 1.03 -0.76
N GLU A 76 9.40 2.30 -1.09
CA GLU A 76 9.26 2.77 -2.48
C GLU A 76 10.58 2.65 -3.26
N ALA A 77 11.72 2.98 -2.64
CA ALA A 77 13.03 2.80 -3.26
C ALA A 77 13.34 1.33 -3.54
N LEU A 78 13.08 0.44 -2.57
CA LEU A 78 13.25 -1.00 -2.75
C LEU A 78 12.31 -1.56 -3.82
N TRP A 79 11.07 -1.07 -3.88
CA TRP A 79 10.13 -1.43 -4.94
C TRP A 79 10.66 -1.00 -6.31
N ALA A 80 11.13 0.24 -6.46
CA ALA A 80 11.65 0.74 -7.73
C ALA A 80 12.90 -0.04 -8.19
N GLU A 81 13.75 -0.47 -7.25
CA GLU A 81 14.92 -1.31 -7.54
C GLU A 81 14.51 -2.72 -8.01
N GLU A 82 13.55 -3.35 -7.33
CA GLU A 82 13.29 -4.78 -7.49
C GLU A 82 12.12 -5.10 -8.44
N SER A 83 11.15 -4.19 -8.62
CA SER A 83 9.96 -4.38 -9.45
C SER A 83 10.25 -4.87 -10.88
N PRO A 84 11.28 -4.36 -11.61
CA PRO A 84 11.60 -4.82 -12.96
C PRO A 84 11.96 -6.31 -13.05
N THR A 85 12.40 -6.92 -11.93
CA THR A 85 12.83 -8.32 -11.89
C THR A 85 11.68 -9.30 -11.65
N GLY A 86 10.46 -8.79 -11.37
CA GLY A 86 9.29 -9.60 -11.02
C GLY A 86 9.38 -10.27 -9.65
N LYS A 87 10.44 -10.01 -8.87
CA LYS A 87 10.64 -10.50 -7.51
C LYS A 87 11.18 -9.35 -6.65
N ALA A 88 10.70 -9.24 -5.42
CA ALA A 88 11.16 -8.19 -4.51
C ALA A 88 11.52 -8.76 -3.13
N PRO A 89 12.59 -9.60 -3.04
CA PRO A 89 12.99 -10.24 -1.80
C PRO A 89 13.46 -9.25 -0.73
N LYS A 90 14.14 -8.16 -1.08
CA LYS A 90 14.57 -7.15 -0.09
C LYS A 90 13.37 -6.38 0.44
N LEU A 91 12.45 -5.97 -0.45
CA LEU A 91 11.22 -5.33 -0.04
C LEU A 91 10.38 -6.23 0.86
N TYR A 92 10.22 -7.51 0.48
CA TYR A 92 9.50 -8.48 1.30
C TYR A 92 10.15 -8.63 2.68
N ALA A 93 11.47 -8.83 2.74
CA ALA A 93 12.18 -8.94 4.01
C ALA A 93 11.99 -7.70 4.89
N LYS A 94 12.07 -6.50 4.30
CA LYS A 94 11.86 -5.25 5.02
C LYS A 94 10.43 -5.12 5.53
N MET A 95 9.43 -5.42 4.71
CA MET A 95 8.03 -5.41 5.12
C MET A 95 7.78 -6.39 6.26
N GLN A 96 8.31 -7.62 6.17
CA GLN A 96 8.18 -8.61 7.23
C GLN A 96 8.87 -8.17 8.53
N GLU A 97 10.03 -7.50 8.45
CA GLU A 97 10.68 -6.90 9.62
C GLU A 97 9.75 -5.86 10.29
N LEU A 98 9.18 -4.94 9.52
CA LEU A 98 8.30 -3.88 10.03
C LEU A 98 6.99 -4.43 10.62
N LEU A 99 6.43 -5.47 10.01
CA LEU A 99 5.17 -6.06 10.43
C LEU A 99 5.31 -6.96 11.66
N HIS A 100 6.44 -7.66 11.83
CA HIS A 100 6.67 -8.58 12.95
C HIS A 100 7.32 -7.95 14.19
N ARG A 101 7.85 -6.73 14.11
CA ARG A 101 8.51 -6.05 15.23
C ARG A 101 7.53 -5.46 16.27
N GLN A 102 6.34 -6.06 16.43
CA GLN A 102 5.22 -5.50 17.21
C GLN A 102 4.86 -6.29 18.46
#